data_AF-A0AAD1VT70-F1
#
_entry.id   AF-A0AAD1VT70-F1
#
_cell.length_a   1.000
_cell.length_b   1.000
_cell.length_c   1.000
_cell.angle_alpha   90.00
_cell.angle_beta   90.00
_cell.angle_gamma   90.00
#
_symmetry.space_group_name_H-M   'P 1'
#
loop_
_entity.id
_entity.type
_entity.pdbx_description
1 polymer ?
#
loop_
_entity_poly.entity_id
_entity_poly.type
_entity_poly.pdbx_seq_one_letter_code
_entity_poly.pdbx_strand_id
1 'polypeptide(L)' 'MLCHLIVSESGHIDWKLMFFALQKYYPKKEQYADTLQFCRHCSILFWKDSGHPCTANDPGSCFVPISPQHFIDLFRF' A
#
# COMPACT_ATOMS: atom_id res chain seq x y z
N MET A 1 22.83 5.65 12.52
CA MET A 1 23.38 4.55 13.35
C MET A 1 23.29 3.17 12.68
N LEU A 2 22.26 2.85 11.89
CA LEU A 2 22.16 1.57 11.15
C LEU A 2 23.19 1.37 10.02
N CYS A 3 23.54 2.43 9.29
CA CYS A 3 24.39 2.32 8.10
C CYS A 3 25.84 1.90 8.40
N HIS A 4 26.30 2.05 9.64
CA HIS A 4 27.70 1.80 10.00
C HIS A 4 28.00 0.32 10.33
N LEU A 5 26.97 -0.53 10.49
CA LEU A 5 27.11 -1.95 10.86
C LEU A 5 27.09 -2.91 9.67
N ILE A 6 26.84 -2.41 8.45
CA ILE A 6 26.48 -3.25 7.29
C ILE A 6 27.49 -3.10 6.12
N VAL A 7 28.48 -2.23 6.29
CA VAL A 7 29.56 -2.03 5.33
C VAL A 7 30.78 -2.82 5.81
N SER A 8 31.23 -3.80 5.03
CA SER A 8 32.50 -4.50 5.31
C SER A 8 33.70 -3.54 5.17
N GLU A 9 34.85 -3.89 5.74
CA GLU A 9 36.10 -3.11 5.58
C GLU A 9 36.52 -2.94 4.10
N SER A 10 36.02 -3.80 3.21
CA SER A 10 36.20 -3.73 1.75
C SER A 10 35.16 -2.86 1.03
N GLY A 11 34.28 -2.16 1.75
CA GLY A 11 33.21 -1.33 1.18
C GLY A 11 32.05 -2.14 0.59
N HIS A 12 32.00 -3.45 0.83
CA HIS A 12 30.94 -4.32 0.32
C HIS A 12 29.76 -4.31 1.28
N ILE A 13 28.58 -4.02 0.74
CA ILE A 13 27.33 -4.00 1.49
C ILE A 13 26.67 -5.37 1.31
N ASP A 14 26.44 -6.09 2.41
CA ASP A 14 25.54 -7.25 2.37
C ASP A 14 24.10 -6.74 2.19
N TRP A 15 23.64 -6.72 0.94
CA TRP A 15 22.31 -6.24 0.57
C TRP A 15 21.19 -7.02 1.28
N LYS A 16 21.42 -8.30 1.60
CA LYS A 16 20.43 -9.15 2.26
C LYS A 16 20.32 -8.79 3.73
N LEU A 17 21.45 -8.57 4.41
CA LEU A 17 21.48 -8.06 5.78
C LEU A 17 20.85 -6.66 5.86
N MET A 18 21.20 -5.78 4.90
CA MET A 18 20.61 -4.44 4.79
C MET A 18 19.09 -4.51 4.63
N PHE A 19 18.59 -5.37 3.74
CA PHE A 19 17.16 -5.55 3.51
C PHE A 19 16.40 -5.96 4.78
N PHE A 20 16.91 -6.96 5.53
CA PHE A 20 16.26 -7.38 6.77
C PHE A 20 16.36 -6.33 7.89
N ALA A 21 17.49 -5.63 7.98
CA ALA A 21 17.64 -4.52 8.92
C ALA A 21 16.62 -3.42 8.60
N LEU A 22 16.48 -3.02 7.34
CA LEU A 22 15.51 -2.02 6.90
C LEU A 22 14.07 -2.48 7.15
N GLN A 23 13.72 -3.75 6.90
CA GLN A 23 12.38 -4.26 7.21
C GLN A 23 11.97 -4.10 8.68
N LYS A 24 12.93 -4.09 9.62
CA LYS A 24 12.65 -3.90 11.05
C LYS A 24 12.22 -2.46 11.40
N TYR A 25 12.70 -1.47 10.66
CA TYR A 25 12.41 -0.05 10.91
C TYR A 25 11.40 0.54 9.92
N TYR A 26 11.32 -0.04 8.73
CA TYR A 26 10.38 0.29 7.68
C TYR A 26 9.48 -0.93 7.49
N PRO A 27 8.43 -1.09 8.32
CA PRO A 27 7.46 -2.17 8.10
C PRO A 27 6.95 -2.06 6.66
N LYS A 28 6.63 -3.21 6.05
CA LYS A 28 6.02 -3.27 4.73
C LYS A 28 4.78 -2.38 4.75
N LYS A 29 4.90 -1.16 4.22
CA LYS A 29 3.74 -0.31 3.99
C LYS A 29 3.02 -0.98 2.83
N GLU A 30 1.79 -1.40 3.06
CA GLU A 30 0.85 -1.69 1.98
C GLU A 30 0.49 -0.36 1.30
N GLN A 31 1.48 0.30 0.67
CA GLN A 31 1.36 1.68 0.17
C GLN A 31 0.20 1.86 -0.81
N TYR A 32 -0.27 0.77 -1.40
CA TYR A 32 -1.35 0.75 -2.38
C TYR A 32 -2.75 0.59 -1.75
N ALA A 33 -2.85 0.10 -0.51
CA ALA A 33 -4.13 -0.12 0.17
C ALA A 33 -4.84 1.20 0.50
N ASP A 34 -4.07 2.22 0.90
CA ASP A 34 -4.61 3.53 1.27
C ASP A 34 -4.96 4.41 0.05
N THR A 35 -4.43 4.07 -1.13
CA THR A 35 -4.62 4.82 -2.37
C THR A 35 -5.84 4.40 -3.17
N LEU A 36 -6.34 3.19 -2.95
CA LEU A 36 -7.50 2.63 -3.66
C LEU A 36 -8.76 2.72 -2.80
N GLN A 37 -9.83 3.23 -3.40
CA GLN A 37 -11.16 3.31 -2.81
C GLN A 37 -12.12 2.49 -3.65
N PHE A 38 -13.08 1.85 -2.99
CA PHE A 38 -14.20 1.19 -3.65
C PHE A 38 -15.47 1.96 -3.38
N CYS A 39 -16.18 2.32 -4.44
CA CYS A 39 -17.50 2.90 -4.34
C CYS A 39 -18.54 1.79 -4.25
N ARG A 40 -19.19 1.64 -3.10
CA ARG A 40 -20.24 0.63 -2.90
C ARG A 40 -21.51 0.88 -3.73
N HIS A 41 -21.72 2.12 -4.16
CA HIS A 41 -22.87 2.51 -4.98
C HIS A 41 -22.66 2.14 -6.46
N CYS A 42 -21.49 2.45 -7.01
CA CYS A 42 -21.17 2.21 -8.43
C CYS A 42 -20.45 0.87 -8.66
N SER A 43 -20.09 0.16 -7.59
CA SER A 43 -19.28 -1.08 -7.62
C SER A 43 -18.00 -0.96 -8.44
N ILE A 44 -17.25 0.13 -8.24
CA ILE A 44 -16.03 0.45 -8.99
C ILE A 44 -14.86 0.80 -8.06
N LEU A 45 -13.66 0.37 -8.46
CA LEU A 45 -12.40 0.76 -7.84
C LEU A 45 -11.85 2.04 -8.47
N PHE A 46 -11.36 2.96 -7.66
CA PHE A 46 -10.75 4.19 -8.13
C PHE A 46 -9.61 4.66 -7.22
N TRP A 47 -8.70 5.45 -7.76
CA TRP A 47 -7.63 6.08 -6.99
C TRP A 47 -8.17 7.30 -6.25
N LYS A 48 -7.95 7.36 -4.92
CA LYS A 48 -8.42 8.45 -4.07
C LYS A 48 -8.05 9.83 -4.63
N ASP A 49 -6.82 9.98 -5.13
CA ASP A 49 -6.29 11.25 -5.65
C ASP A 49 -6.84 11.61 -7.03
N SER A 50 -7.35 10.64 -7.79
CA SER A 50 -8.05 10.88 -9.06
C SER A 50 -9.54 11.17 -8.87
N GLY A 51 -10.10 10.78 -7.71
CA GLY A 51 -11.50 10.94 -7.39
C GLY A 51 -12.44 9.99 -8.15
N HIS A 52 -13.73 10.09 -7.87
CA HIS A 52 -14.77 9.33 -8.57
C HIS A 52 -16.07 10.15 -8.64
N PRO A 53 -16.62 10.41 -9.85
CA PRO A 53 -17.86 11.17 -10.04
C PRO A 53 -19.08 10.29 -9.71
N CYS A 54 -19.23 9.94 -8.43
CA CYS A 54 -20.38 9.18 -7.97
C CYS A 54 -21.66 10.02 -8.05
N THR A 55 -22.75 9.42 -8.50
CA THR A 55 -24.07 10.06 -8.59
C THR A 55 -24.93 9.88 -7.34
N ALA A 56 -24.39 9.26 -6.28
CA ALA A 56 -25.09 9.13 -5.01
C ALA A 56 -25.36 10.50 -4.37
N ASN A 57 -26.47 10.62 -3.64
CA ASN A 57 -26.82 11.84 -2.90
C ASN A 57 -25.74 12.27 -1.89
N ASP A 58 -24.99 11.30 -1.35
CA ASP A 58 -23.79 11.53 -0.54
C ASP A 58 -22.64 10.63 -1.03
N PRO A 59 -21.80 11.12 -1.96
CA PRO A 59 -20.69 10.36 -2.53
C PRO A 59 -19.67 9.88 -1.49
N GLY A 60 -19.39 10.69 -0.47
CA GLY A 60 -18.33 10.42 0.50
C GLY A 60 -18.60 9.17 1.35
N SER A 61 -19.86 8.92 1.73
CA SER A 61 -20.24 7.75 2.51
C SER A 61 -20.26 6.43 1.71
N CYS A 62 -20.19 6.53 0.39
CA CYS A 62 -20.15 5.37 -0.50
C CYS A 62 -18.75 4.77 -0.62
N PHE A 63 -17.71 5.54 -0.33
CA PHE A 63 -16.32 5.17 -0.54
C PHE A 63 -15.78 4.41 0.67
N VAL A 64 -15.18 3.25 0.42
CA VAL A 64 -14.50 2.47 1.45
C VAL A 64 -13.06 2.19 1.02
N PRO A 65 -12.07 2.34 1.92
CA PRO A 65 -10.71 1.88 1.65
C PRO A 65 -10.73 0.36 1.47
N ILE A 66 -9.89 -0.13 0.57
CA ILE A 66 -9.78 -1.56 0.27
C ILE A 66 -8.44 -2.07 0.80
N SER A 67 -8.47 -3.07 1.67
CA SER A 67 -7.25 -3.80 2.04
C SER A 67 -6.78 -4.69 0.88
N PRO A 68 -5.50 -5.07 0.81
CA PRO A 68 -5.00 -5.91 -0.28
C PRO A 68 -5.72 -7.26 -0.39
N GLN A 69 -6.11 -7.85 0.75
CA GLN A 69 -6.87 -9.10 0.75
C GLN A 69 -8.26 -8.91 0.13
N HIS A 70 -8.98 -7.84 0.52
CA HIS A 70 -10.27 -7.53 -0.09
C HIS A 70 -10.14 -7.25 -1.59
N PHE A 71 -9.07 -6.57 -2.02
CA PHE A 71 -8.80 -6.37 -3.45
C PHE A 71 -8.67 -7.71 -4.19
N ILE A 72 -7.91 -8.67 -3.65
CA ILE A 72 -7.76 -10.00 -4.25
C ILE A 72 -9.11 -10.72 -4.31
N ASP A 73 -9.90 -10.64 -3.22
CA ASP A 73 -11.19 -11.32 -3.13
C ASP A 73 -12.23 -10.79 -4.12
N LEU A 74 -12.11 -9.54 -4.59
CA LEU A 74 -12.96 -9.00 -5.67
C LEU A 74 -12.82 -9.76 -7.00
N PHE A 75 -11.64 -10.31 -7.29
CA PHE A 75 -11.36 -11.04 -8.54
C PHE A 75 -11.42 -12.55 -8.39
N ARG A 76 -11.69 -13.05 -7.18
CA ARG A 76 -11.88 -14.48 -6.92
C ARG A 76 -13.31 -14.89 -7.33
N PHE A 77 -13.52 -14.97 -8.64
CA PHE A 77 -14.70 -15.56 -9.27
C PHE A 77 -14.26 -16.42 -10.47
#